data_AF-A0A9P6YHI5-F1
#
_entry.id   AF-A0A9P6YHI5-F1
#
_cell.length_a   1.000
_cell.length_b   1.000
_cell.length_c   1.000
_cell.angle_alpha   90.00
_cell.angle_beta   90.00
_cell.angle_gamma   90.00
#
_symmetry.space_group_name_H-M   'P 1'
#
loop_
_entity.id
_entity.type
_entity.pdbx_description
1 polymer ?
#
loop_
_entity_poly.entity_id
_entity_poly.type
_entity_poly.pdbx_seq_one_letter_code
_entity_poly.pdbx_strand_id
1 'polypeptide(L)'
;MNPAALVNGTKQFPIEIYEPIMDMVDGNYTRLVFIKTSYKLETGEAERIAIDHVAKPSSTTSDTSLGNALVSHLTTQRNAIAMLHSRIQFLHEYLQDVKSGLMPVDHNLLRQISSVCKRSTVLEKKAFDDQFSTEYNDVLLVAYLASITKGLNIVNDLTDKFNLVNGMNALSQAKAMNKKGRRVQFQRP
;
A
#
# COMPACT_ATOMS: atom_id res chain seq x y z
N MET A 1 -31.10 2.04 -14.71
CA MET A 1 -31.31 1.46 -13.36
C MET A 1 -30.46 2.25 -12.38
N ASN A 2 -31.10 2.84 -11.38
CA ASN A 2 -30.47 3.73 -10.42
C ASN A 2 -29.65 2.89 -9.41
N PRO A 3 -28.31 3.04 -9.33
CA PRO A 3 -27.47 2.24 -8.44
C PRO A 3 -27.56 2.65 -6.95
N ALA A 4 -28.52 3.51 -6.59
CA ALA A 4 -28.69 4.06 -5.24
C ALA A 4 -29.92 3.54 -4.48
N ALA A 5 -30.60 2.48 -4.95
CA ALA A 5 -31.70 1.88 -4.21
C ALA A 5 -31.18 0.98 -3.06
N LEU A 6 -30.64 1.60 -2.01
CA LEU A 6 -30.34 0.93 -0.74
C LEU A 6 -31.64 0.62 -0.01
N VAL A 7 -32.04 -0.65 -0.01
CA VAL A 7 -32.80 -1.20 1.12
C VAL A 7 -31.75 -1.53 2.19
N ASN A 8 -31.78 -0.80 3.30
CA ASN A 8 -31.03 -1.05 4.54
C ASN A 8 -29.51 -0.72 4.59
N GLY A 9 -29.12 0.48 4.14
CA GLY A 9 -27.96 1.24 4.68
C GLY A 9 -26.56 0.62 4.61
N THR A 10 -26.41 -0.61 4.13
CA THR A 10 -25.14 -1.31 4.05
C THR A 10 -24.76 -1.41 2.58
N LYS A 11 -23.60 -0.83 2.22
CA LYS A 11 -22.95 -1.05 0.92
C LYS A 11 -22.51 -2.52 0.85
N GLN A 12 -23.46 -3.43 0.68
CA GLN A 12 -23.19 -4.83 0.41
C GLN A 12 -22.90 -4.99 -1.08
N PHE A 13 -21.94 -5.84 -1.40
CA PHE A 13 -21.62 -6.14 -2.79
C PHE A 13 -22.84 -6.78 -3.46
N PRO A 14 -23.24 -6.37 -4.68
CA PRO A 14 -24.47 -6.83 -5.31
C PRO A 14 -24.31 -8.23 -5.93
N ILE A 15 -23.77 -9.17 -5.15
CA ILE A 15 -23.62 -10.58 -5.50
C ILE A 15 -24.21 -11.43 -4.38
N GLU A 16 -25.02 -12.40 -4.78
CA GLU A 16 -25.51 -13.49 -3.93
C GLU A 16 -25.08 -14.81 -4.57
N ILE A 17 -24.50 -15.70 -3.76
CA ILE A 17 -24.06 -17.02 -4.21
C ILE A 17 -25.05 -18.04 -3.67
N TYR A 18 -25.43 -18.99 -4.53
CA TYR A 18 -26.33 -20.07 -4.18
C TYR A 18 -25.69 -21.42 -4.49
N GLU A 19 -25.87 -22.38 -3.59
CA GLU A 19 -25.51 -23.76 -3.84
C GLU A 19 -26.74 -24.64 -4.10
N PRO A 20 -26.69 -25.53 -5.11
CA PRO A 20 -27.77 -26.47 -5.37
C PRO A 20 -27.75 -27.60 -4.34
N ILE A 21 -28.88 -27.81 -3.66
CA ILE A 21 -29.09 -28.93 -2.75
C ILE A 21 -30.32 -29.72 -3.21
N MET A 22 -30.21 -31.04 -3.17
CA MET A 22 -31.34 -31.95 -3.37
C MET A 22 -32.04 -32.13 -2.04
N ASP A 23 -33.20 -31.49 -1.90
CA ASP A 23 -34.02 -31.56 -0.69
C ASP A 23 -35.12 -32.61 -0.87
N MET A 24 -35.36 -33.44 0.16
CA MET A 24 -36.45 -34.40 0.17
C MET A 24 -37.64 -33.79 0.89
N VAL A 25 -38.71 -33.51 0.15
CA VAL A 25 -39.95 -32.99 0.72
C VAL A 25 -40.86 -34.17 1.04
N ASP A 26 -41.23 -34.31 2.30
CA ASP A 26 -42.17 -35.33 2.81
C ASP A 26 -41.84 -36.79 2.44
N GLY A 27 -40.57 -37.08 2.16
CA GLY A 27 -40.07 -38.43 1.86
C GLY A 27 -40.51 -39.03 0.51
N ASN A 28 -41.30 -38.31 -0.29
CA ASN A 28 -41.90 -38.85 -1.52
C ASN A 28 -41.24 -38.37 -2.82
N TYR A 29 -40.58 -37.20 -2.82
CA TYR A 29 -39.88 -36.70 -4.00
C TYR A 29 -38.71 -35.79 -3.62
N THR A 30 -37.64 -35.86 -4.41
CA THR A 30 -36.48 -34.97 -4.31
C THR A 30 -36.70 -33.74 -5.19
N ARG A 31 -36.51 -32.55 -4.65
CA ARG A 31 -36.54 -31.29 -5.39
C ARG A 31 -35.18 -30.59 -5.31
N LEU A 32 -34.74 -30.05 -6.43
CA LEU A 32 -33.59 -29.14 -6.47
C LEU A 32 -33.98 -27.79 -5.86
N VAL A 33 -33.30 -27.41 -4.78
CA VAL A 33 -33.44 -26.12 -4.11
C VAL A 33 -32.09 -25.41 -4.12
N PHE A 34 -32.12 -24.09 -4.26
CA PHE A 34 -30.93 -23.26 -4.19
C PHE A 34 -30.90 -22.56 -2.82
N ILE A 35 -29.88 -22.85 -2.02
CA ILE A 35 -29.70 -22.23 -0.71
C ILE A 35 -28.64 -21.14 -0.83
N LYS A 36 -28.91 -19.96 -0.23
CA LYS A 36 -27.98 -18.83 -0.23
C LYS A 36 -26.78 -19.18 0.67
N THR A 37 -25.59 -19.12 0.11
CA THR A 37 -24.34 -19.46 0.80
C THR A 37 -23.55 -18.18 1.10
N SER A 38 -22.95 -18.13 2.28
CA SER A 38 -22.04 -17.05 2.67
C SER A 38 -20.77 -17.11 1.84
N TYR A 39 -20.30 -15.96 1.35
CA TYR A 39 -19.04 -15.83 0.66
C TYR A 39 -18.10 -14.90 1.41
N LYS A 40 -16.80 -15.13 1.23
CA LYS A 40 -15.74 -14.24 1.67
C LYS A 40 -14.92 -13.89 0.44
N LEU A 41 -14.66 -12.60 0.23
CA LEU A 41 -13.73 -12.17 -0.80
C LEU A 41 -12.32 -12.48 -0.32
N GLU A 42 -11.65 -13.40 -1.02
CA GLU A 42 -10.23 -13.66 -0.84
C GLU A 42 -9.50 -13.15 -2.08
N THR A 43 -8.43 -12.39 -1.86
CA THR A 43 -7.58 -11.89 -2.94
C THR A 43 -6.15 -12.32 -2.64
N GLY A 44 -5.46 -12.83 -3.67
CA GLY A 44 -4.02 -13.10 -3.57
C GLY A 44 -3.21 -11.79 -3.54
N GLU A 45 -1.93 -11.84 -3.17
CA GLU A 45 -1.11 -10.63 -3.07
C GLU A 45 -0.98 -9.90 -4.42
N ALA A 46 -0.69 -10.64 -5.49
CA ALA A 46 -0.60 -10.07 -6.84
C ALA A 46 -1.94 -9.48 -7.32
N GLU A 47 -3.04 -10.17 -7.02
CA GLU A 47 -4.40 -9.71 -7.35
C GLU A 47 -4.76 -8.44 -6.57
N ARG A 48 -4.45 -8.39 -5.27
CA ARG A 48 -4.65 -7.21 -4.42
C ARG A 48 -3.95 -5.98 -4.99
N ILE A 49 -2.68 -6.14 -5.41
CA ILE A 49 -1.91 -5.05 -6.03
C ILE A 49 -2.55 -4.62 -7.35
N ALA A 50 -2.96 -5.56 -8.19
CA ALA A 50 -3.61 -5.26 -9.46
C ALA A 50 -4.95 -4.52 -9.26
N ILE A 51 -5.78 -4.99 -8.34
CA ILE A 51 -7.05 -4.33 -7.99
C ILE A 51 -6.80 -2.93 -7.44
N ASP A 52 -5.84 -2.76 -6.53
CA ASP A 52 -5.51 -1.46 -5.96
C ASP A 52 -5.02 -0.47 -7.03
N HIS A 53 -4.23 -0.94 -7.99
CA HIS A 53 -3.78 -0.14 -9.13
C HIS A 53 -4.94 0.30 -10.03
N VAL A 54 -5.90 -0.59 -10.30
CA VAL A 54 -7.09 -0.26 -11.12
C VAL A 54 -8.09 0.61 -10.34
N ALA A 55 -8.25 0.38 -9.05
CA ALA A 55 -9.21 1.07 -8.19
C ALA A 55 -8.77 2.50 -7.83
N LYS A 56 -7.46 2.77 -7.87
CA LYS A 56 -6.91 4.12 -7.82
C LYS A 56 -6.66 4.59 -9.23
N PRO A 57 -7.58 5.34 -9.87
CA PRO A 57 -7.23 6.05 -11.09
C PRO A 57 -6.04 6.93 -10.75
N SER A 58 -4.87 6.58 -11.29
CA SER A 58 -3.67 7.36 -11.07
C SER A 58 -3.99 8.81 -11.43
N SER A 59 -3.69 9.73 -10.52
CA SER A 59 -3.46 11.13 -10.89
C SER A 59 -2.25 11.13 -11.81
N THR A 60 -2.51 10.76 -13.06
CA THR A 60 -1.57 10.66 -14.16
C THR A 60 -1.33 12.08 -14.67
N THR A 61 -0.83 12.92 -13.79
CA THR A 61 -0.08 14.11 -14.18
C THR A 61 1.37 13.76 -13.92
N SER A 62 2.05 13.47 -15.02
CA SER A 62 3.49 13.47 -15.23
C SER A 62 4.28 14.24 -14.17
N ASP A 63 5.38 13.61 -13.72
CA ASP A 63 6.61 14.25 -13.21
C ASP A 63 7.02 14.16 -11.72
N THR A 64 6.39 13.33 -10.88
CA THR A 64 6.91 13.09 -9.50
C THR A 64 6.83 11.63 -9.04
N SER A 65 7.60 10.77 -9.73
CA SER A 65 7.67 9.31 -9.56
C SER A 65 7.85 8.79 -8.11
N LEU A 66 8.69 9.43 -7.28
CA LEU A 66 8.92 8.98 -5.89
C LEU A 66 7.91 9.55 -4.88
N GLY A 67 7.51 10.82 -5.06
CA GLY A 67 6.52 11.47 -4.20
C GLY A 67 5.15 10.81 -4.34
N ASN A 68 4.75 10.45 -5.56
CA ASN A 68 3.47 9.81 -5.82
C ASN A 68 3.38 8.39 -5.24
N ALA A 69 4.48 7.64 -5.19
CA ALA A 69 4.50 6.29 -4.60
C ALA A 69 4.30 6.33 -3.08
N LEU A 70 5.04 7.18 -2.37
CA LEU A 70 4.89 7.37 -0.92
C LEU A 70 3.49 7.91 -0.59
N VAL A 71 3.02 8.92 -1.33
CA VAL A 71 1.68 9.50 -1.15
C VAL A 71 0.61 8.44 -1.36
N SER A 72 0.66 7.66 -2.45
CA SER A 72 -0.29 6.57 -2.69
C SER A 72 -0.30 5.53 -1.57
N HIS A 73 0.88 5.12 -1.10
CA HIS A 73 1.01 4.19 0.01
C HIS A 73 0.36 4.73 1.29
N LEU A 74 0.69 5.98 1.67
CA LEU A 74 0.10 6.63 2.85
C LEU A 74 -1.41 6.88 2.71
N THR A 75 -1.91 7.21 1.52
CA THR A 75 -3.35 7.35 1.25
C THR A 75 -4.07 6.02 1.47
N THR A 76 -3.48 4.90 1.06
CA THR A 76 -4.02 3.55 1.30
C THR A 76 -4.16 3.26 2.78
N GLN A 77 -3.08 3.49 3.54
CA GLN A 77 -3.07 3.28 4.98
C GLN A 77 -4.09 4.17 5.68
N ARG A 78 -4.16 5.46 5.30
CA ARG A 78 -5.16 6.41 5.81
C ARG A 78 -6.59 5.90 5.55
N ASN A 79 -6.87 5.43 4.35
CA ASN A 79 -8.21 4.94 3.99
C ASN A 79 -8.58 3.69 4.81
N ALA A 80 -7.64 2.76 5.00
CA ALA A 80 -7.85 1.58 5.85
C ALA A 80 -8.15 1.97 7.30
N ILE A 81 -7.39 2.92 7.87
CA ILE A 81 -7.62 3.45 9.21
C ILE A 81 -8.97 4.15 9.31
N ALA A 82 -9.34 4.97 8.31
CA ALA A 82 -10.62 5.66 8.28
C ALA A 82 -11.81 4.68 8.23
N MET A 83 -11.69 3.59 7.45
CA MET A 83 -12.70 2.53 7.40
C MET A 83 -12.86 1.83 8.75
N LEU A 84 -11.74 1.46 9.41
CA LEU A 84 -11.79 0.86 10.73
C LEU A 84 -12.40 1.82 11.77
N HIS A 85 -12.02 3.10 11.73
CA HIS A 85 -12.56 4.12 12.61
C HIS A 85 -14.08 4.26 12.48
N SER A 86 -14.60 4.32 11.25
CA SER A 86 -16.04 4.36 11.01
C SER A 86 -16.77 3.13 11.60
N ARG A 87 -16.18 1.94 11.51
CA ARG A 87 -16.73 0.72 12.13
C ARG A 87 -16.74 0.78 13.65
N ILE A 88 -15.65 1.27 14.26
CA ILE A 88 -15.55 1.44 15.72
C ILE A 88 -16.57 2.48 16.20
N GLN A 89 -16.71 3.59 15.48
CA GLN A 89 -17.68 4.64 15.79
C GLN A 89 -19.11 4.11 15.76
N PHE A 90 -19.47 3.32 14.74
CA PHE A 90 -20.78 2.69 14.65
C PHE A 90 -21.06 1.75 15.85
N LEU A 91 -20.08 0.92 16.24
CA LEU A 91 -20.23 0.07 17.43
C LEU A 91 -20.37 0.88 18.71
N HIS A 92 -19.67 2.02 18.80
CA HIS A 92 -19.76 2.90 19.95
C HIS A 92 -21.15 3.55 20.07
N GLU A 93 -21.70 4.04 18.96
CA GLU A 93 -23.06 4.59 18.87
C GLU A 93 -24.10 3.55 19.28
N TYR A 94 -24.01 2.32 18.73
CA TYR A 94 -24.87 1.21 19.14
C TYR A 94 -24.83 0.95 20.65
N LEU A 95 -23.65 0.96 21.27
CA LEU A 95 -23.53 0.76 22.72
C LEU A 95 -24.13 1.92 23.53
N GLN A 96 -24.08 3.15 23.02
CA GLN A 96 -24.75 4.29 23.65
C GLN A 96 -26.27 4.15 23.57
N ASP A 97 -26.82 3.75 22.43
CA ASP A 97 -28.26 3.56 22.23
C ASP A 97 -28.85 2.42 23.07
N VAL A 98 -28.11 1.33 23.22
CA VAL A 98 -28.48 0.24 24.12
C VAL A 98 -28.46 0.70 25.58
N LYS A 99 -27.46 1.52 25.97
CA LYS A 99 -27.35 2.06 27.33
C LYS A 99 -28.44 3.07 27.66
N SER A 100 -28.84 3.90 26.70
CA SER A 100 -29.91 4.90 26.86
C SER A 100 -31.32 4.28 26.79
N GLY A 101 -31.42 2.99 26.43
CA GLY A 101 -32.69 2.28 26.32
C GLY A 101 -33.43 2.53 25.01
N LEU A 102 -32.80 3.16 24.03
CA LEU A 102 -33.37 3.39 22.70
C LEU A 102 -33.45 2.10 21.87
N MET A 103 -32.63 1.10 22.18
CA MET A 103 -32.57 -0.19 21.49
C MET A 103 -32.61 -1.37 22.48
N PRO A 104 -33.31 -2.47 22.16
CA PRO A 104 -33.32 -3.66 23.01
C PRO A 104 -31.91 -4.26 23.14
N VAL A 105 -31.61 -4.77 24.32
CA VAL A 105 -30.31 -5.36 24.65
C VAL A 105 -30.19 -6.74 23.98
N ASP A 106 -29.23 -6.88 23.05
CA ASP A 106 -28.78 -8.19 22.57
C ASP A 106 -27.49 -8.62 23.30
N HIS A 107 -27.62 -9.58 24.20
CA HIS A 107 -26.50 -10.13 24.97
C HIS A 107 -25.48 -10.90 24.11
N ASN A 108 -25.88 -11.49 22.98
CA ASN A 108 -24.94 -12.17 22.08
C ASN A 108 -24.01 -11.16 21.42
N LEU A 109 -24.56 -10.06 20.91
CA LEU A 109 -23.77 -9.00 20.28
C LEU A 109 -22.85 -8.30 21.29
N LEU A 110 -23.33 -8.01 22.50
CA LEU A 110 -22.51 -7.46 23.58
C LEU A 110 -21.32 -8.38 23.94
N ARG A 111 -21.56 -9.70 24.00
CA ARG A 111 -20.50 -10.68 24.26
C ARG A 111 -19.45 -10.69 23.14
N GLN A 112 -19.88 -10.61 21.88
CA GLN A 112 -18.96 -10.54 20.74
C GLN A 112 -18.11 -9.26 20.79
N ILE A 113 -18.74 -8.10 21.01
CA ILE A 113 -18.02 -6.82 21.14
C ILE A 113 -17.00 -6.90 22.29
N SER A 114 -17.39 -7.43 23.45
CA SER A 114 -16.47 -7.63 24.59
C SER A 114 -15.29 -8.55 24.24
N SER A 115 -15.53 -9.61 23.47
CA SER A 115 -14.48 -10.53 23.02
C SER A 115 -13.47 -9.82 22.11
N VAL A 116 -13.95 -8.98 21.17
CA VAL A 116 -13.07 -8.21 20.27
C VAL A 116 -12.23 -7.22 21.07
N CYS A 117 -12.82 -6.46 21.99
CA CYS A 117 -12.10 -5.52 22.86
C CYS A 117 -10.99 -6.21 23.67
N LYS A 118 -11.25 -7.41 24.21
CA LYS A 118 -10.28 -8.20 24.99
C LYS A 118 -9.20 -8.84 24.11
N ARG A 119 -9.49 -9.17 22.85
CA ARG A 119 -8.51 -9.77 21.93
C ARG A 119 -7.48 -8.75 21.44
N SER A 120 -7.84 -7.46 21.37
CA SER A 120 -6.94 -6.38 20.95
C SER A 120 -5.65 -6.28 21.78
N THR A 121 -5.69 -6.73 23.04
CA THR A 121 -4.53 -6.70 23.96
C THR A 121 -3.67 -7.97 23.90
N VAL A 122 -3.96 -8.92 23.01
CA VAL A 122 -3.27 -10.23 22.93
C VAL A 122 -2.16 -10.21 21.88
N LEU A 123 -1.29 -9.19 21.93
CA LEU A 123 0.05 -9.32 21.36
C LEU A 123 0.96 -9.75 22.50
N GLU A 124 1.60 -10.91 22.37
CA GLU A 124 2.60 -11.36 23.35
C GLU A 124 3.78 -10.39 23.30
N LYS A 125 3.77 -9.43 24.23
CA LYS A 125 4.64 -8.25 24.18
C LYS A 125 6.11 -8.59 23.96
N LYS A 126 6.63 -9.60 24.65
CA LYS A 126 8.04 -9.99 24.56
C LYS A 126 8.40 -10.56 23.18
N ALA A 127 7.63 -11.52 22.68
CA ALA A 127 7.89 -12.13 21.38
C ALA A 127 7.75 -11.10 20.25
N PHE A 128 6.76 -10.21 20.36
CA PHE A 128 6.58 -9.10 19.42
C PHE A 128 7.76 -8.12 19.47
N ASP A 129 8.19 -7.68 20.65
CA ASP A 129 9.28 -6.71 20.80
C ASP A 129 10.61 -7.27 20.24
N ASP A 130 10.90 -8.55 20.49
CA ASP A 130 12.09 -9.23 19.96
C ASP A 130 12.06 -9.32 18.42
N GLN A 131 10.92 -9.73 17.86
CA GLN A 131 10.73 -9.81 16.39
C GLN A 131 10.76 -8.42 15.74
N PHE A 132 10.05 -7.46 16.32
CA PHE A 132 10.01 -6.08 15.84
C PHE A 132 11.39 -5.45 15.83
N SER A 133 12.19 -5.66 16.90
CA SER A 133 13.55 -5.14 16.98
C SER A 133 14.45 -5.76 15.91
N THR A 134 14.31 -7.06 15.67
CA THR A 134 15.07 -7.77 14.63
C THR A 134 14.75 -7.22 13.25
N GLU A 135 13.47 -7.18 12.87
CA GLU A 135 13.02 -6.64 11.57
C GLU A 135 13.39 -5.17 11.40
N TYR A 136 13.25 -4.35 12.45
CA TYR A 136 13.62 -2.94 12.42
C TYR A 136 15.11 -2.75 12.13
N ASN A 137 15.97 -3.51 12.82
CA ASN A 137 17.41 -3.45 12.62
C ASN A 137 17.80 -3.91 11.20
N ASP A 138 17.15 -4.95 10.68
CA ASP A 138 17.42 -5.48 9.33
C ASP A 138 17.04 -4.47 8.24
N VAL A 139 15.84 -3.88 8.32
CA VAL A 139 15.41 -2.83 7.38
C VAL A 139 16.32 -1.62 7.45
N LEU A 140 16.75 -1.20 8.65
CA LEU A 140 17.67 -0.08 8.82
C LEU A 140 19.04 -0.36 8.21
N LEU A 141 19.58 -1.56 8.40
CA LEU A 141 20.86 -1.98 7.83
C LEU A 141 20.80 -1.97 6.30
N VAL A 142 19.75 -2.54 5.72
CA VAL A 142 19.53 -2.55 4.26
C VAL A 142 19.42 -1.12 3.72
N ALA A 143 18.67 -0.24 4.39
CA ALA A 143 18.52 1.16 3.99
C ALA A 143 19.86 1.93 4.07
N TYR A 144 20.68 1.65 5.09
CA TYR A 144 21.99 2.27 5.24
C TYR A 144 22.97 1.82 4.14
N LEU A 145 23.04 0.52 3.87
CA LEU A 145 23.85 -0.02 2.77
C LEU A 145 23.40 0.55 1.42
N ALA A 146 22.10 0.61 1.15
CA ALA A 146 21.58 1.21 -0.09
C ALA A 146 21.95 2.70 -0.23
N SER A 147 21.95 3.45 0.88
CA SER A 147 22.36 4.85 0.91
C SER A 147 23.85 5.01 0.62
N ILE A 148 24.71 4.15 1.18
CA ILE A 148 26.14 4.12 0.86
C ILE A 148 26.36 3.78 -0.61
N THR A 149 25.71 2.74 -1.13
CA THR A 149 25.81 2.35 -2.55
C THR A 149 25.42 3.49 -3.48
N LYS A 150 24.32 4.20 -3.16
CA LYS A 150 23.90 5.38 -3.91
C LYS A 150 24.94 6.51 -3.82
N GLY A 151 25.50 6.75 -2.63
CA GLY A 151 26.57 7.73 -2.43
C GLY A 151 27.82 7.43 -3.26
N LEU A 152 28.27 6.18 -3.26
CA LEU A 152 29.41 5.72 -4.06
C LEU A 152 29.15 5.88 -5.56
N ASN A 153 27.93 5.60 -6.02
CA ASN A 153 27.57 5.82 -7.42
C ASN A 153 27.65 7.29 -7.82
N ILE A 154 27.17 8.20 -6.96
CA ILE A 154 27.28 9.65 -7.18
C ILE A 154 28.75 10.11 -7.20
N VAL A 155 29.59 9.55 -6.31
CA VAL A 155 31.03 9.84 -6.30
C VAL A 155 31.69 9.37 -7.60
N ASN A 156 31.33 8.17 -8.08
CA ASN A 156 31.85 7.66 -9.34
C ASN A 156 31.47 8.55 -10.53
N ASP A 157 30.20 8.94 -10.62
CA ASP A 157 29.71 9.90 -11.63
C ASP A 157 30.45 11.25 -11.56
N LEU A 158 30.77 11.72 -10.35
CA LEU A 158 31.53 12.96 -10.15
C LEU A 158 32.97 12.79 -10.64
N THR A 159 33.64 11.70 -10.28
CA THR A 159 34.99 11.38 -10.72
C THR A 159 35.08 11.30 -12.24
N ASP A 160 34.12 10.65 -12.89
CA ASP A 160 34.06 10.57 -14.36
C ASP A 160 33.93 11.96 -15.00
N LYS A 161 33.03 12.80 -14.49
CA LYS A 161 32.87 14.19 -14.97
C LYS A 161 34.11 15.04 -14.72
N PHE A 162 34.74 14.89 -13.56
CA PHE A 162 35.97 15.61 -13.22
C PHE A 162 37.12 15.23 -14.17
N ASN A 163 37.30 13.93 -14.42
CA ASN A 163 38.31 13.43 -15.34
C ASN A 163 38.06 13.90 -16.78
N LEU A 164 36.80 13.93 -17.22
CA LEU A 164 36.42 14.45 -18.53
C LEU A 164 36.77 15.94 -18.68
N VAL A 165 36.38 16.78 -17.72
CA VAL A 165 36.66 18.23 -17.75
C VAL A 165 38.16 18.51 -17.70
N ASN A 166 38.90 17.83 -16.82
CA ASN A 166 40.34 18.04 -16.70
C ASN A 166 41.11 17.47 -17.89
N GLY A 167 40.69 16.33 -18.44
CA GLY A 167 41.23 15.78 -19.68
C GLY A 167 41.00 16.72 -20.87
N MET A 168 39.80 17.30 -20.99
CA MET A 168 39.48 18.33 -22.00
C MET A 168 40.29 19.61 -21.80
N ASN A 169 40.52 20.04 -20.56
CA ASN A 169 41.34 21.21 -20.26
C ASN A 169 42.83 21.00 -20.60
N ALA A 170 43.37 19.80 -20.38
CA ALA A 170 44.72 19.45 -20.79
C ALA A 170 44.86 19.44 -22.33
N LEU A 171 43.89 18.90 -23.05
CA LEU A 171 43.86 18.87 -24.52
C LEU A 171 43.66 20.27 -25.13
N SER A 172 42.85 21.14 -24.50
CA SER A 172 42.62 22.51 -24.97
C SER A 172 43.84 23.40 -24.75
N GLN A 173 44.55 23.26 -23.62
CA GLN A 173 45.84 23.92 -23.37
C GLN A 173 46.93 23.45 -24.33
N ALA A 174 47.02 22.14 -24.60
CA ALA A 174 47.98 21.59 -25.56
C ALA A 174 47.74 22.11 -27.00
N LYS A 175 46.48 22.22 -27.44
CA LYS A 175 46.11 22.82 -28.73
C LYS A 175 46.45 24.32 -28.79
N ALA A 176 46.24 25.07 -27.70
CA ALA A 176 46.58 26.49 -27.63
C ALA A 176 48.10 26.74 -27.68
N MET A 177 48.90 25.91 -27.02
CA MET A 177 50.38 25.97 -27.07
C MET A 177 50.92 25.61 -28.47
N ASN A 178 50.34 24.61 -29.13
CA ASN A 178 50.74 24.22 -30.49
C ASN A 178 50.40 25.31 -31.54
N LYS A 179 49.25 25.99 -31.41
CA LYS A 179 48.89 27.13 -32.27
C LYS A 179 49.83 28.33 -32.11
N LYS A 180 50.33 28.59 -30.89
CA LYS A 180 51.36 29.62 -30.64
C LYS A 180 52.71 29.23 -31.23
N GLY A 181 53.16 27.98 -31.07
CA GLY A 181 54.42 27.49 -31.67
C GLY A 181 54.43 27.58 -33.20
N ARG A 182 53.29 27.32 -33.85
CA ARG A 182 53.16 27.42 -35.31
C ARG A 182 53.17 28.85 -35.84
N ARG A 183 52.66 29.84 -35.07
CA ARG A 183 52.75 31.28 -35.44
C ARG A 183 54.17 31.83 -35.32
N VAL A 184 54.98 31.32 -34.40
CA VAL A 184 56.37 31.78 -34.20
C VAL A 184 57.31 31.24 -35.30
N GLN A 185 57.00 30.10 -35.93
CA GLN A 185 57.82 29.56 -37.03
C GLN A 185 57.57 30.24 -38.39
N PHE A 186 56.41 30.87 -38.62
CA PHE A 186 56.13 31.64 -39.85
C PHE A 186 56.61 33.10 -39.80
N GLN A 187 57.30 33.48 -38.71
CA GLN A 187 57.80 34.83 -38.48
C GLN A 187 59.31 34.77 -38.26
N ARG A 188 60.07 34.28 -39.24
CA ARG A 188 61.51 34.54 -39.34
C ARG A 188 61.82 35.08 -40.74
N PRO A 189 62.59 36.18 -40.86
CA PRO A 189 63.03 36.71 -42.14
C PRO A 189 64.03 35.76 -42.82
#